data_AF-A0AAN8AZF0-F1
#
_entry.id   AF-A0AAN8AZF0-F1
#
_cell.length_a   1.000
_cell.length_b   1.000
_cell.length_c   1.000
_cell.angle_alpha   90.00
_cell.angle_beta   90.00
_cell.angle_gamma   90.00
#
_symmetry.space_group_name_H-M   'P 1'
#
loop_
_entity.id
_entity.type
_entity.pdbx_description
1 polymer ?
#
loop_
_entity_poly.entity_id
_entity_poly.type
_entity_poly.pdbx_seq_one_letter_code
_entity_poly.pdbx_strand_id
1 'polypeptide(L)'
;MKKLRVVPEGVLVKYLQTVTLDPTKEGVDGEQVEIINSGIAKRNLVPNTPTSTQISVTGREQVSALLENAVSGNSMGTLIKKPGGCGEQNMISMTLPLIAATYLDKTNQWEAVGFEKRNESLQHINTGYNTQLTYRKPDGSFAIYPHYPSSSWLTAYVAKVFAMAYNLVAVQRTHICEAIKFLILKAQKPDGLFGEVGQVLMGQMMGGVRGSDSDASMTAFCLIAMQESRTLCAASIGSLPRSIDKAVAYLERHLPSLTNPYAVAMTSYAMANENKMNRGILYKFASPELNHWPTPKGGIYTLEATAYALLALVKAEAFEDAKPVVRWFNEQQKVDGGYGSTQATIMVYQAISEYWSSAKEPEYDLNVDVLVQGKANPEKYNFNRDNHYATRTSKINEINQNVTVTARGSGEATVKMVSLYYALPKQKESDCQKFNLSVQLIPEKIDEDKKIYKLRIEVLYKDKERDATMSILDIGLLTGFTANTKDLDA
;
A
#
# COMPACT_ATOMS: atom_id res chain seq x y z
N MET A 1 46.91 17.42 -29.89
CA MET A 1 46.38 16.03 -29.87
C MET A 1 44.87 16.06 -29.88
N LYS A 2 44.21 15.40 -30.84
CA LYS A 2 42.75 15.19 -30.81
C LYS A 2 42.47 13.82 -30.17
N LYS A 3 41.47 13.74 -29.29
CA LYS A 3 41.06 12.48 -28.64
C LYS A 3 40.16 11.68 -29.60
N LEU A 4 40.51 10.42 -29.86
CA LEU A 4 39.67 9.48 -30.61
C LEU A 4 38.94 8.57 -29.62
N ARG A 5 37.61 8.53 -29.68
CA ARG A 5 36.80 7.63 -28.85
C ARG A 5 36.67 6.29 -29.55
N VAL A 6 37.32 5.26 -29.00
CA VAL A 6 37.21 3.87 -29.47
C VAL A 6 36.16 3.16 -28.61
N VAL A 7 35.21 2.47 -29.26
CA VAL A 7 34.17 1.69 -28.57
C VAL A 7 34.28 0.21 -28.97
N PRO A 8 33.98 -0.73 -28.05
CA PRO A 8 33.97 -2.16 -28.37
C PRO A 8 32.87 -2.52 -29.38
N GLU A 9 33.08 -3.60 -30.13
CA GLU A 9 32.08 -4.19 -31.02
C GLU A 9 30.89 -4.76 -30.21
N GLY A 10 29.71 -4.80 -30.84
CA GLY A 10 28.48 -5.32 -30.25
C GLY A 10 27.70 -4.28 -29.44
N VAL A 11 26.76 -4.76 -28.64
CA VAL A 11 25.90 -3.93 -27.79
C VAL A 11 26.22 -4.20 -26.32
N LEU A 12 26.28 -3.14 -25.52
CA LEU A 12 26.43 -3.26 -24.08
C LEU A 12 25.15 -3.83 -23.47
N VAL A 13 25.23 -5.04 -22.93
CA VAL A 13 24.14 -5.73 -22.25
C VAL A 13 24.27 -5.58 -20.74
N LYS A 14 23.13 -5.38 -20.07
CA LYS A 14 23.02 -5.33 -18.60
C LYS A 14 22.26 -6.57 -18.15
N TYR A 15 22.90 -7.44 -17.37
CA TYR A 15 22.27 -8.56 -16.69
C TYR A 15 22.07 -8.19 -15.21
N LEU A 16 20.84 -8.28 -14.71
CA LEU A 16 20.48 -7.94 -13.33
C LEU A 16 20.05 -9.18 -12.58
N GLN A 17 20.62 -9.40 -11.40
CA GLN A 17 20.16 -10.35 -10.40
C GLN A 17 19.90 -9.60 -9.10
N THR A 18 18.79 -9.91 -8.43
CA THR A 18 18.40 -9.27 -7.15
C THR A 18 18.15 -10.35 -6.11
N VAL A 19 18.62 -10.12 -4.89
CA VAL A 19 18.42 -11.00 -3.73
C VAL A 19 17.97 -10.14 -2.56
N THR A 20 17.02 -10.63 -1.77
CA THR A 20 16.60 -10.01 -0.52
C THR A 20 17.32 -10.72 0.63
N LEU A 21 17.79 -9.94 1.60
CA LEU A 21 18.40 -10.42 2.82
C LEU A 21 17.45 -10.13 3.98
N ASP A 22 17.09 -11.15 4.74
CA ASP A 22 16.36 -11.10 6.00
C ASP A 22 16.90 -12.21 6.91
N PRO A 23 18.02 -11.98 7.64
CA PRO A 23 18.66 -13.01 8.45
C PRO A 23 17.76 -13.60 9.53
N THR A 24 16.75 -12.85 9.97
CA THR A 24 15.81 -13.30 11.00
C THR A 24 14.80 -14.31 10.48
N LYS A 25 14.50 -14.27 9.17
CA LYS A 25 13.49 -15.13 8.54
C LYS A 25 14.07 -16.21 7.64
N GLU A 26 15.11 -15.85 6.89
CA GLU A 26 15.74 -16.71 5.87
C GLU A 26 17.12 -17.23 6.32
N GLY A 27 17.66 -16.72 7.43
CA GLY A 27 18.92 -17.17 7.98
C GLY A 27 18.82 -18.47 8.79
N VAL A 28 19.94 -19.19 8.87
CA VAL A 28 20.14 -20.33 9.77
C VAL A 28 21.02 -19.85 10.92
N ASP A 29 20.59 -20.08 12.16
CA ASP A 29 21.29 -19.60 13.37
C ASP A 29 21.57 -18.08 13.40
N GLY A 30 20.69 -17.28 12.79
CA GLY A 30 20.79 -15.82 12.73
C GLY A 30 21.73 -15.28 11.65
N GLU A 31 22.18 -16.14 10.73
CA GLU A 31 23.04 -15.80 9.61
C GLU A 31 22.44 -16.27 8.28
N GLN A 32 22.27 -15.35 7.33
CA GLN A 32 21.87 -15.67 5.96
C GLN A 32 23.08 -15.57 5.04
N VAL A 33 23.36 -16.65 4.30
CA VAL A 33 24.46 -16.71 3.34
C VAL A 33 23.91 -16.96 1.94
N GLU A 34 24.18 -16.02 1.04
CA GLU A 34 23.75 -16.06 -0.36
C GLU A 34 24.95 -16.05 -1.29
N ILE A 35 24.99 -16.96 -2.27
CA ILE A 35 26.05 -17.00 -3.27
C ILE A 35 25.47 -16.60 -4.62
N ILE A 36 25.89 -15.45 -5.12
CA ILE A 36 25.40 -14.89 -6.38
C ILE A 36 26.47 -14.95 -7.47
N ASN A 37 26.06 -15.31 -8.68
CA ASN A 37 26.90 -15.38 -9.87
C ASN A 37 26.05 -15.13 -11.12
N SER A 38 26.52 -14.26 -12.01
CA SER A 38 25.80 -13.90 -13.23
C SER A 38 25.59 -15.06 -14.22
N GLY A 39 26.41 -16.12 -14.18
CA GLY A 39 26.25 -17.33 -14.99
C GLY A 39 26.26 -17.11 -16.51
N ILE A 40 26.79 -15.98 -16.99
CA ILE A 40 26.75 -15.58 -18.39
C ILE A 40 27.71 -16.47 -19.19
N ALA A 41 27.19 -17.25 -20.13
CA ALA A 41 28.01 -18.14 -20.95
C ALA A 41 29.06 -17.36 -21.77
N LYS A 42 30.35 -17.73 -21.66
CA LYS A 42 31.47 -17.06 -22.36
C LYS A 42 31.27 -16.91 -23.88
N ARG A 43 30.58 -17.87 -24.51
CA ARG A 43 30.22 -17.81 -25.94
C ARG A 43 29.33 -16.62 -26.33
N ASN A 44 28.67 -15.99 -25.37
CA ASN A 44 27.80 -14.83 -25.62
C ASN A 44 28.55 -13.50 -25.53
N LEU A 45 29.82 -13.51 -25.10
CA LEU A 45 30.64 -12.31 -24.98
C LEU A 45 31.39 -12.04 -26.28
N VAL A 46 31.47 -10.77 -26.65
CA VAL A 46 32.42 -10.32 -27.67
C VAL A 46 33.84 -10.46 -27.09
N PRO A 47 34.77 -11.18 -27.77
CA PRO A 47 36.13 -11.35 -27.30
C PRO A 47 36.86 -10.01 -27.06
N ASN A 48 37.75 -9.96 -26.07
CA ASN A 48 38.58 -8.79 -25.74
C ASN A 48 37.80 -7.50 -25.41
N THR A 49 36.53 -7.62 -25.01
CA THR A 49 35.73 -6.48 -24.55
C THR A 49 35.78 -6.34 -23.03
N PRO A 50 35.70 -5.11 -22.48
CA PRO A 50 35.67 -4.92 -21.05
C PRO A 50 34.39 -5.52 -20.47
N THR A 51 34.53 -6.14 -19.31
CA THR A 51 33.40 -6.64 -18.52
C THR A 51 33.47 -6.04 -17.13
N SER A 52 32.33 -5.88 -16.47
CA SER A 52 32.32 -5.40 -15.10
C SER A 52 31.07 -5.86 -14.38
N THR A 53 31.22 -6.22 -13.11
CA THR A 53 30.10 -6.51 -12.22
C THR A 53 30.04 -5.45 -11.14
N GLN A 54 28.87 -4.84 -10.96
CA GLN A 54 28.57 -3.94 -9.86
C GLN A 54 27.65 -4.64 -8.89
N ILE A 55 28.01 -4.64 -7.61
CA ILE A 55 27.18 -5.15 -6.53
C ILE A 55 26.74 -3.95 -5.73
N SER A 56 25.44 -3.78 -5.55
CA SER A 56 24.86 -2.74 -4.72
C SER A 56 24.08 -3.38 -3.59
N VAL A 57 24.35 -2.98 -2.36
CA VAL A 57 23.60 -3.38 -1.17
C VAL A 57 22.91 -2.14 -0.62
N THR A 58 21.60 -2.24 -0.45
CA THR A 58 20.78 -1.16 0.10
C THR A 58 19.97 -1.73 1.25
N GLY A 59 20.03 -1.10 2.43
CA GLY A 59 19.13 -1.42 3.53
C GLY A 59 17.69 -1.19 3.07
N ARG A 60 16.79 -2.11 3.39
CA ARG A 60 15.36 -1.93 3.18
C ARG A 60 14.82 -1.08 4.31
N GLU A 61 14.01 -0.09 3.95
CA GLU A 61 13.38 0.80 4.91
C GLU A 61 12.45 0.03 5.86
N GLN A 62 12.53 0.36 7.16
CA GLN A 62 11.58 -0.15 8.15
C GLN A 62 10.17 0.32 7.79
N VAL A 63 9.16 -0.42 8.24
CA VAL A 63 7.77 -0.04 7.95
C VAL A 63 7.44 1.30 8.60
N SER A 64 8.04 1.63 9.75
CA SER A 64 7.89 2.93 10.39
C SER A 64 8.52 4.06 9.56
N ALA A 65 9.74 3.89 9.06
CA ALA A 65 10.38 4.92 8.22
C ALA A 65 9.61 5.11 6.90
N LEU A 66 9.13 4.01 6.29
CA LEU A 66 8.25 4.05 5.12
C LEU A 66 6.99 4.85 5.40
N LEU A 67 6.37 4.66 6.56
CA LEU A 67 5.14 5.33 6.95
C LEU A 67 5.35 6.80 7.32
N GLU A 68 6.49 7.19 7.91
CA GLU A 68 6.88 8.59 8.10
C GLU A 68 7.02 9.33 6.77
N ASN A 69 7.62 8.68 5.77
CA ASN A 69 7.86 9.27 4.45
C ASN A 69 6.61 9.25 3.56
N ALA A 70 5.78 8.21 3.64
CA ALA A 70 4.57 8.03 2.85
C ALA A 70 3.37 8.77 3.46
N VAL A 71 3.03 8.44 4.70
CA VAL A 71 1.94 9.08 5.44
C VAL A 71 2.52 10.20 6.27
N SER A 72 3.09 11.18 5.57
CA SER A 72 3.67 12.35 6.21
C SER A 72 2.60 13.14 6.98
N GLY A 73 2.99 13.75 8.10
CA GLY A 73 2.11 14.66 8.83
C GLY A 73 1.49 15.73 7.92
N ASN A 74 2.22 16.21 6.91
CA ASN A 74 1.69 17.18 5.92
C ASN A 74 0.43 16.68 5.20
N SER A 75 0.40 15.41 4.79
CA SER A 75 -0.77 14.78 4.18
C SER A 75 -1.96 14.76 5.14
N MET A 76 -1.72 14.48 6.44
CA MET A 76 -2.75 14.53 7.49
C MET A 76 -3.29 15.94 7.71
N GLY A 77 -2.44 16.95 7.62
CA GLY A 77 -2.84 18.36 7.72
C GLY A 77 -3.92 18.73 6.70
N THR A 78 -3.88 18.15 5.50
CA THR A 78 -4.90 18.41 4.46
C THR A 78 -6.29 17.89 4.82
N LEU A 79 -6.40 16.92 5.74
CA LEU A 79 -7.68 16.34 6.17
C LEU A 79 -8.35 17.17 7.28
N ILE A 80 -7.63 18.11 7.89
CA ILE A 80 -8.16 19.01 8.93
C ILE A 80 -9.04 20.07 8.25
N LYS A 81 -10.30 19.70 8.02
CA LYS A 81 -11.32 20.53 7.40
C LYS A 81 -12.53 20.66 8.31
N LYS A 82 -13.17 21.83 8.24
CA LYS A 82 -14.41 22.10 8.98
C LYS A 82 -15.54 21.17 8.50
N PRO A 83 -16.25 20.46 9.39
CA PRO A 83 -17.37 19.63 9.02
C PRO A 83 -18.66 20.42 8.80
N GLY A 84 -19.63 19.79 8.13
CA GLY A 84 -20.97 20.34 7.94
C GLY A 84 -21.83 19.55 6.95
N GLY A 85 -22.98 20.11 6.59
CA GLY A 85 -23.98 19.46 5.73
C GLY A 85 -25.00 18.66 6.54
N CYS A 86 -25.71 17.75 5.87
CA CYS A 86 -26.70 16.88 6.52
C CYS A 86 -26.07 15.82 7.43
N GLY A 87 -26.87 15.03 8.14
CA GLY A 87 -26.37 14.05 9.12
C GLY A 87 -25.38 13.02 8.56
N GLU A 88 -25.43 12.72 7.26
CA GLU A 88 -24.45 11.87 6.58
C GLU A 88 -23.18 12.67 6.18
N GLN A 89 -23.34 13.81 5.51
CA GLN A 89 -22.22 14.68 5.07
C GLN A 89 -21.38 15.21 6.24
N ASN A 90 -22.05 15.56 7.34
CA ASN A 90 -21.39 16.03 8.56
C ASN A 90 -20.50 14.93 9.13
N MET A 91 -20.96 13.66 9.11
CA MET A 91 -20.15 12.54 9.56
C MET A 91 -18.98 12.24 8.63
N ILE A 92 -19.14 12.34 7.30
CA ILE A 92 -18.01 12.24 6.34
C ILE A 92 -16.93 13.24 6.71
N SER A 93 -17.33 14.49 6.86
CA SER A 93 -16.41 15.62 7.03
C SER A 93 -15.83 15.70 8.44
N MET A 94 -16.55 15.26 9.49
CA MET A 94 -16.06 15.21 10.87
C MET A 94 -15.04 14.09 11.09
N THR A 95 -15.19 12.98 10.35
CA THR A 95 -14.27 11.84 10.52
C THR A 95 -12.86 12.17 10.02
N LEU A 96 -12.72 13.09 9.06
CA LEU A 96 -11.42 13.52 8.53
C LEU A 96 -10.50 14.15 9.59
N PRO A 97 -10.88 15.26 10.28
CA PRO A 97 -10.06 15.84 11.34
C PRO A 97 -9.87 14.87 12.52
N LEU A 98 -10.85 14.01 12.81
CA LEU A 98 -10.74 12.99 13.85
C LEU A 98 -9.61 11.99 13.57
N ILE A 99 -9.59 11.41 12.36
CA ILE A 99 -8.55 10.44 11.97
C ILE A 99 -7.19 11.13 11.87
N ALA A 100 -7.14 12.35 11.32
CA ALA A 100 -5.90 13.12 11.27
C ALA A 100 -5.33 13.38 12.67
N ALA A 101 -6.16 13.84 13.61
CA ALA A 101 -5.73 14.08 14.99
C ALA A 101 -5.29 12.77 15.68
N THR A 102 -6.06 11.69 15.50
CA THR A 102 -5.74 10.39 16.08
C THR A 102 -4.41 9.85 15.55
N TYR A 103 -4.19 9.95 14.24
CA TYR A 103 -2.92 9.56 13.61
C TYR A 103 -1.76 10.40 14.15
N LEU A 104 -1.87 11.72 14.08
CA LEU A 104 -0.79 12.64 14.48
C LEU A 104 -0.47 12.55 15.98
N ASP A 105 -1.47 12.30 16.84
CA ASP A 105 -1.25 12.01 18.26
C ASP A 105 -0.52 10.67 18.47
N LYS A 106 -0.90 9.61 17.74
CA LYS A 106 -0.27 8.28 17.86
C LYS A 106 1.14 8.21 17.27
N THR A 107 1.43 8.99 16.24
CA THR A 107 2.73 9.00 15.55
C THR A 107 3.65 10.13 16.02
N ASN A 108 3.16 11.05 16.86
CA ASN A 108 3.89 12.23 17.34
C ASN A 108 4.41 13.15 16.21
N GLN A 109 3.62 13.31 15.13
CA GLN A 109 4.02 14.04 13.92
C GLN A 109 3.40 15.46 13.81
N TRP A 110 2.97 16.06 14.93
CA TRP A 110 2.39 17.42 14.91
C TRP A 110 3.36 18.51 14.46
N GLU A 111 4.66 18.33 14.70
CA GLU A 111 5.68 19.29 14.27
C GLU A 111 5.68 19.51 12.75
N ALA A 112 5.43 18.45 11.98
CA ALA A 112 5.37 18.54 10.52
C ALA A 112 4.22 19.43 10.01
N VAL A 113 3.15 19.59 10.80
CA VAL A 113 1.90 20.27 10.39
C VAL A 113 1.74 21.64 11.05
N GLY A 114 2.40 21.86 12.19
CA GLY A 114 2.18 23.00 13.09
C GLY A 114 1.35 22.60 14.31
N PHE A 115 1.86 22.83 15.52
CA PHE A 115 1.21 22.41 16.77
C PHE A 115 -0.17 23.06 16.97
N GLU A 116 -0.40 24.25 16.42
CA GLU A 116 -1.68 24.96 16.45
C GLU A 116 -2.79 24.20 15.71
N LYS A 117 -2.45 23.38 14.71
CA LYS A 117 -3.40 22.59 13.93
C LYS A 117 -4.09 21.51 14.77
N ARG A 118 -3.48 21.10 15.89
CA ARG A 118 -4.12 20.19 16.85
C ARG A 118 -5.38 20.81 17.43
N ASN A 119 -5.29 22.05 17.92
CA ASN A 119 -6.44 22.75 18.48
C ASN A 119 -7.51 23.01 17.42
N GLU A 120 -7.11 23.36 16.20
CA GLU A 120 -8.05 23.51 15.07
C GLU A 120 -8.81 22.20 14.80
N SER A 121 -8.10 21.06 14.77
CA SER A 121 -8.73 19.76 14.57
C SER A 121 -9.74 19.43 15.68
N LEU A 122 -9.39 19.64 16.95
CA LEU A 122 -10.29 19.42 18.08
C LEU A 122 -11.54 20.33 18.01
N GLN A 123 -11.39 21.59 17.57
CA GLN A 123 -12.52 22.50 17.36
C GLN A 123 -13.43 22.01 16.23
N HIS A 124 -12.87 21.50 15.13
CA HIS A 124 -13.65 20.91 14.03
C HIS A 124 -14.39 19.66 14.49
N ILE A 125 -13.77 18.76 15.26
CA ILE A 125 -14.43 17.57 15.83
C ILE A 125 -15.59 17.99 16.74
N ASN A 126 -15.40 18.98 17.62
CA ASN A 126 -16.47 19.53 18.46
C ASN A 126 -17.61 20.13 17.63
N THR A 127 -17.28 20.85 16.55
CA THR A 127 -18.26 21.44 15.64
C THR A 127 -19.10 20.33 14.96
N GLY A 128 -18.44 19.28 14.47
CA GLY A 128 -19.10 18.13 13.85
C GLY A 128 -19.99 17.38 14.83
N TYR A 129 -19.52 17.17 16.06
CA TYR A 129 -20.30 16.55 17.13
C TYR A 129 -21.58 17.32 17.42
N ASN A 130 -21.48 18.63 17.68
CA ASN A 130 -22.64 19.48 17.97
C ASN A 130 -23.62 19.54 16.79
N THR A 131 -23.09 19.61 15.56
CA THR A 131 -23.91 19.57 14.34
C THR A 131 -24.64 18.25 14.21
N GLN A 132 -23.98 17.13 14.51
CA GLN A 132 -24.58 15.80 14.39
C GLN A 132 -25.74 15.59 15.37
N LEU A 133 -25.68 16.21 16.55
CA LEU A 133 -26.76 16.13 17.54
C LEU A 133 -28.07 16.74 17.04
N THR A 134 -28.04 17.66 16.07
CA THR A 134 -29.26 18.20 15.44
C THR A 134 -30.04 17.15 14.64
N TYR A 135 -29.37 16.04 14.27
CA TYR A 135 -29.94 14.91 13.54
C TYR A 135 -30.23 13.70 14.44
N ARG A 136 -30.01 13.82 15.75
CA ARG A 136 -30.31 12.80 16.76
C ARG A 136 -31.81 12.79 17.07
N LYS A 137 -32.42 11.61 17.15
CA LYS A 137 -33.82 11.41 17.54
C LYS A 137 -33.96 11.12 19.04
N PRO A 138 -35.19 11.24 19.61
CA PRO A 138 -35.44 10.98 21.03
C PRO A 138 -35.05 9.57 21.50
N ASP A 139 -35.10 8.57 20.62
CA ASP A 139 -34.71 7.18 20.91
C ASP A 139 -33.20 6.92 20.80
N GLY A 140 -32.40 7.95 20.54
CA GLY A 140 -30.93 7.88 20.41
C GLY A 140 -30.43 7.56 19.01
N SER A 141 -31.31 7.29 18.05
CA SER A 141 -30.95 7.01 16.66
C SER A 141 -30.62 8.27 15.88
N PHE A 142 -29.97 8.11 14.72
CA PHE A 142 -29.60 9.19 13.83
C PHE A 142 -30.24 9.02 12.45
N ALA A 143 -30.57 10.14 11.82
CA ALA A 143 -31.10 10.21 10.47
C ALA A 143 -30.31 11.22 9.63
N ILE A 144 -30.48 11.21 8.31
CA ILE A 144 -29.87 12.23 7.43
C ILE A 144 -30.47 13.62 7.68
N TYR A 145 -31.78 13.68 7.91
CA TYR A 145 -32.53 14.89 8.26
C TYR A 145 -33.52 14.56 9.39
N PRO A 146 -33.92 15.55 10.23
CA PRO A 146 -34.77 15.28 11.39
C PRO A 146 -36.12 14.61 11.06
N HIS A 147 -36.70 14.95 9.89
CA HIS A 147 -37.99 14.44 9.42
C HIS A 147 -37.91 13.09 8.67
N TYR A 148 -36.70 12.61 8.35
CA TYR A 148 -36.52 11.31 7.72
C TYR A 148 -36.52 10.17 8.76
N PRO A 149 -36.87 8.93 8.38
CA PRO A 149 -36.65 7.76 9.23
C PRO A 149 -35.18 7.60 9.63
N SER A 150 -34.94 7.00 10.80
CA SER A 150 -33.58 6.72 11.27
C SER A 150 -32.92 5.61 10.47
N SER A 151 -31.60 5.69 10.34
CA SER A 151 -30.80 4.66 9.71
C SER A 151 -29.99 3.87 10.74
N SER A 152 -30.02 2.55 10.65
CA SER A 152 -29.23 1.68 11.53
C SER A 152 -27.74 1.84 11.21
N TRP A 153 -27.38 1.89 9.93
CA TRP A 153 -26.02 2.07 9.47
C TRP A 153 -25.44 3.42 9.91
N LEU A 154 -26.18 4.52 9.70
CA LEU A 154 -25.74 5.84 10.15
C LEU A 154 -25.60 5.88 11.67
N THR A 155 -26.55 5.31 12.40
CA THR A 155 -26.50 5.26 13.87
C THR A 155 -25.28 4.50 14.37
N ALA A 156 -24.95 3.35 13.76
CA ALA A 156 -23.74 2.60 14.07
C ALA A 156 -22.47 3.39 13.75
N TYR A 157 -22.42 4.07 12.59
CA TYR A 157 -21.28 4.89 12.22
C TYR A 157 -21.06 6.06 13.19
N VAL A 158 -22.13 6.76 13.58
CA VAL A 158 -22.09 7.85 14.56
C VAL A 158 -21.59 7.33 15.90
N ALA A 159 -22.11 6.19 16.39
CA ALA A 159 -21.67 5.60 17.64
C ALA A 159 -20.18 5.24 17.64
N LYS A 160 -19.68 4.64 16.55
CA LYS A 160 -18.26 4.33 16.36
C LYS A 160 -17.41 5.61 16.41
N VAL A 161 -17.73 6.61 15.59
CA VAL A 161 -16.96 7.85 15.48
C VAL A 161 -16.99 8.65 16.79
N PHE A 162 -18.14 8.69 17.48
CA PHE A 162 -18.24 9.35 18.79
C PHE A 162 -17.45 8.63 19.87
N ALA A 163 -17.42 7.29 19.85
CA ALA A 163 -16.58 6.52 20.77
C ALA A 163 -15.08 6.81 20.53
N MET A 164 -14.65 6.87 19.27
CA MET A 164 -13.28 7.26 18.91
C MET A 164 -12.95 8.69 19.36
N ALA A 165 -13.88 9.63 19.18
CA ALA A 165 -13.70 11.04 19.54
C ALA A 165 -13.76 11.30 21.07
N TYR A 166 -14.26 10.36 21.87
CA TYR A 166 -14.47 10.51 23.31
C TYR A 166 -13.20 10.87 24.08
N ASN A 167 -12.03 10.37 23.64
CA ASN A 167 -10.75 10.66 24.27
C ASN A 167 -10.09 11.96 23.78
N LEU A 168 -10.64 12.61 22.76
CA LEU A 168 -10.09 13.83 22.16
C LEU A 168 -10.90 15.08 22.47
N VAL A 169 -12.23 14.94 22.55
CA VAL A 169 -13.16 16.05 22.86
C VAL A 169 -14.26 15.62 23.81
N ALA A 170 -14.98 16.59 24.39
CA ALA A 170 -16.04 16.37 25.35
C ALA A 170 -17.32 15.78 24.73
N VAL A 171 -17.30 14.48 24.42
CA VAL A 171 -18.47 13.72 23.95
C VAL A 171 -19.26 13.17 25.14
N GLN A 172 -20.58 13.33 25.14
CA GLN A 172 -21.40 12.76 26.21
C GLN A 172 -21.59 11.25 26.01
N ARG A 173 -21.25 10.48 27.05
CA ARG A 173 -21.38 9.01 27.06
C ARG A 173 -22.81 8.54 26.76
N THR A 174 -23.81 9.26 27.25
CA THR A 174 -25.23 8.96 27.02
C THR A 174 -25.58 8.92 25.53
N HIS A 175 -25.09 9.88 24.75
CA HIS A 175 -25.35 9.93 23.31
C HIS A 175 -24.82 8.71 22.54
N ILE A 176 -23.67 8.17 22.96
CA ILE A 176 -23.10 6.94 22.39
C ILE A 176 -23.97 5.74 22.80
N CYS A 177 -24.25 5.61 24.09
CA CYS A 177 -24.91 4.43 24.63
C CYS A 177 -26.38 4.33 24.20
N GLU A 178 -27.08 5.44 24.02
CA GLU A 178 -28.44 5.42 23.49
C GLU A 178 -28.49 5.02 22.02
N ALA A 179 -27.51 5.43 21.21
CA ALA A 179 -27.36 4.96 19.83
C ALA A 179 -27.12 3.43 19.77
N ILE A 180 -26.24 2.91 20.63
CA ILE A 180 -26.02 1.46 20.76
C ILE A 180 -27.29 0.74 21.22
N LYS A 181 -28.00 1.30 22.21
CA LYS A 181 -29.28 0.74 22.69
C LYS A 181 -30.32 0.68 21.57
N PHE A 182 -30.41 1.70 20.72
CA PHE A 182 -31.27 1.67 19.53
C PHE A 182 -30.91 0.51 18.60
N LEU A 183 -29.63 0.31 18.28
CA LEU A 183 -29.19 -0.79 17.41
C LEU A 183 -29.63 -2.15 17.97
N ILE A 184 -29.41 -2.38 19.27
CA ILE A 184 -29.79 -3.64 19.93
C ILE A 184 -31.30 -3.86 19.86
N LEU A 185 -32.09 -2.83 20.13
CA LEU A 185 -33.54 -2.96 20.28
C LEU A 185 -34.32 -2.92 18.96
N LYS A 186 -33.78 -2.25 17.93
CA LYS A 186 -34.51 -1.96 16.69
C LYS A 186 -33.88 -2.58 15.45
N ALA A 187 -32.56 -2.78 15.44
CA ALA A 187 -31.84 -3.24 14.25
C ALA A 187 -31.39 -4.71 14.34
N GLN A 188 -31.19 -5.26 15.55
CA GLN A 188 -30.77 -6.65 15.74
C GLN A 188 -31.97 -7.62 15.74
N LYS A 189 -31.88 -8.68 14.95
CA LYS A 189 -32.83 -9.81 14.96
C LYS A 189 -32.46 -10.86 16.02
N PRO A 190 -33.38 -11.77 16.40
CA PRO A 190 -33.12 -12.77 17.43
C PRO A 190 -31.91 -13.68 17.15
N ASP A 191 -31.62 -13.93 15.87
CA ASP A 191 -30.51 -14.76 15.38
C ASP A 191 -29.16 -14.01 15.30
N GLY A 192 -29.12 -12.71 15.66
CA GLY A 192 -27.91 -11.90 15.71
C GLY A 192 -27.64 -11.04 14.48
N LEU A 193 -28.41 -11.22 13.39
CA LEU A 193 -28.34 -10.40 12.19
C LEU A 193 -28.72 -8.95 12.49
N PHE A 194 -27.93 -7.99 11.99
CA PHE A 194 -28.35 -6.59 11.93
C PHE A 194 -28.86 -6.23 10.53
N GLY A 195 -30.07 -5.65 10.49
CA GLY A 195 -30.67 -5.11 9.28
C GLY A 195 -30.74 -3.58 9.30
N GLU A 196 -30.80 -3.00 8.10
CA GLU A 196 -31.11 -1.58 7.95
C GLU A 196 -32.60 -1.35 8.15
N VAL A 197 -32.97 -0.45 9.08
CA VAL A 197 -34.37 -0.10 9.38
C VAL A 197 -34.85 1.10 8.55
N GLY A 198 -33.93 1.93 8.03
CA GLY A 198 -34.24 3.10 7.23
C GLY A 198 -33.58 3.07 5.86
N GLN A 199 -33.04 4.20 5.45
CA GLN A 199 -32.33 4.35 4.19
C GLN A 199 -31.08 5.20 4.40
N VAL A 200 -29.98 4.76 3.80
CA VAL A 200 -28.76 5.58 3.63
C VAL A 200 -28.78 6.17 2.24
N LEU A 201 -28.75 7.49 2.12
CA LEU A 201 -28.84 8.18 0.82
C LEU A 201 -27.46 8.39 0.20
N MET A 202 -26.44 8.68 1.00
CA MET A 202 -25.04 8.73 0.58
C MET A 202 -24.40 7.34 0.64
N GLY A 203 -24.73 6.50 -0.34
CA GLY A 203 -24.18 5.14 -0.46
C GLY A 203 -22.64 5.08 -0.46
N GLN A 204 -21.96 6.17 -0.83
CA GLN A 204 -20.50 6.31 -0.77
C GLN A 204 -19.93 6.13 0.64
N MET A 205 -20.70 6.41 1.69
CA MET A 205 -20.24 6.22 3.06
C MET A 205 -20.28 4.76 3.51
N MET A 206 -21.17 3.97 2.91
CA MET A 206 -21.32 2.55 3.25
C MET A 206 -20.18 1.71 2.68
N GLY A 207 -19.32 2.27 1.82
CA GLY A 207 -18.23 1.52 1.20
C GLY A 207 -18.76 0.25 0.51
N GLY A 208 -18.05 -0.86 0.72
CA GLY A 208 -18.43 -2.18 0.19
C GLY A 208 -19.60 -2.88 0.90
N VAL A 209 -20.21 -2.30 1.93
CA VAL A 209 -21.23 -2.97 2.77
C VAL A 209 -22.47 -3.43 1.98
N ARG A 210 -22.89 -2.69 0.94
CA ARG A 210 -23.99 -3.10 0.04
C ARG A 210 -23.56 -4.10 -1.05
N GLY A 211 -22.41 -4.73 -0.91
CA GLY A 211 -21.94 -5.78 -1.82
C GLY A 211 -22.74 -7.07 -1.73
N SER A 212 -22.28 -8.10 -2.45
CA SER A 212 -22.66 -9.47 -2.08
C SER A 212 -22.29 -9.73 -0.62
N ASP A 213 -23.06 -10.58 0.06
CA ASP A 213 -22.94 -10.82 1.49
C ASP A 213 -23.17 -9.56 2.36
N SER A 214 -24.12 -8.70 1.95
CA SER A 214 -24.46 -7.47 2.66
C SER A 214 -24.93 -7.68 4.10
N ASP A 215 -25.60 -8.80 4.36
CA ASP A 215 -26.08 -9.16 5.71
C ASP A 215 -24.91 -9.38 6.68
N ALA A 216 -23.84 -10.03 6.22
CA ALA A 216 -22.62 -10.21 7.00
C ALA A 216 -21.89 -8.88 7.18
N SER A 217 -21.75 -8.08 6.11
CA SER A 217 -21.07 -6.78 6.19
C SER A 217 -21.79 -5.80 7.12
N MET A 218 -23.13 -5.71 7.03
CA MET A 218 -23.93 -4.85 7.90
C MET A 218 -23.85 -5.29 9.37
N THR A 219 -23.91 -6.60 9.62
CA THR A 219 -23.74 -7.18 10.96
C THR A 219 -22.35 -6.91 11.53
N ALA A 220 -21.30 -7.13 10.74
CA ALA A 220 -19.92 -6.87 11.14
C ALA A 220 -19.71 -5.37 11.44
N PHE A 221 -20.25 -4.49 10.61
CA PHE A 221 -20.16 -3.04 10.83
C PHE A 221 -20.83 -2.58 12.14
N CYS A 222 -22.06 -3.04 12.40
CA CYS A 222 -22.76 -2.76 13.66
C CYS A 222 -22.01 -3.35 14.87
N LEU A 223 -21.48 -4.58 14.73
CA LEU A 223 -20.68 -5.22 15.77
C LEU A 223 -19.41 -4.42 16.08
N ILE A 224 -18.68 -3.95 15.07
CA ILE A 224 -17.49 -3.10 15.25
C ILE A 224 -17.84 -1.83 16.04
N ALA A 225 -18.97 -1.18 15.73
CA ALA A 225 -19.42 -0.01 16.50
C ALA A 225 -19.75 -0.34 17.97
N MET A 226 -20.34 -1.50 18.23
CA MET A 226 -20.59 -2.01 19.59
C MET A 226 -19.31 -2.35 20.34
N GLN A 227 -18.30 -2.89 19.64
CA GLN A 227 -16.99 -3.23 20.20
C GLN A 227 -16.21 -1.97 20.58
N GLU A 228 -16.19 -0.96 19.70
CA GLU A 228 -15.53 0.33 19.94
C GLU A 228 -16.11 1.07 21.15
N SER A 229 -17.43 0.97 21.35
CA SER A 229 -18.15 1.62 22.45
C SER A 229 -18.28 0.75 23.72
N ARG A 230 -17.73 -0.48 23.72
CA ARG A 230 -17.92 -1.47 24.78
C ARG A 230 -17.51 -0.94 26.15
N THR A 231 -16.32 -0.37 26.26
CA THR A 231 -15.77 0.15 27.53
C THR A 231 -16.57 1.33 28.07
N LEU A 232 -17.22 2.10 27.20
CA LEU A 232 -18.04 3.25 27.56
C LEU A 232 -19.45 2.84 28.00
N CYS A 233 -20.03 1.81 27.37
CA CYS A 233 -21.46 1.50 27.47
C CYS A 233 -21.81 0.22 28.23
N ALA A 234 -20.85 -0.66 28.52
CA ALA A 234 -21.12 -1.93 29.22
C ALA A 234 -21.82 -1.75 30.57
N ALA A 235 -21.46 -0.72 31.34
CA ALA A 235 -22.09 -0.44 32.63
C ALA A 235 -23.53 0.07 32.50
N SER A 236 -23.85 0.81 31.44
CA SER A 236 -25.16 1.42 31.22
C SER A 236 -26.14 0.52 30.46
N ILE A 237 -25.63 -0.43 29.69
CA ILE A 237 -26.43 -1.32 28.82
C ILE A 237 -26.15 -2.77 29.18
N GLY A 238 -26.90 -3.32 30.14
CA GLY A 238 -26.73 -4.71 30.57
C GLY A 238 -26.97 -5.76 29.48
N SER A 239 -27.66 -5.41 28.38
CA SER A 239 -27.88 -6.28 27.22
C SER A 239 -26.74 -6.25 26.19
N LEU A 240 -25.77 -5.33 26.30
CA LEU A 240 -24.71 -5.15 25.31
C LEU A 240 -23.83 -6.39 25.12
N PRO A 241 -23.30 -7.05 26.17
CA PRO A 241 -22.49 -8.26 26.00
C PRO A 241 -23.25 -9.35 25.24
N ARG A 242 -24.50 -9.61 25.63
CA ARG A 242 -25.36 -10.61 24.97
C ARG A 242 -25.66 -10.26 23.51
N SER A 243 -25.83 -8.97 23.19
CA SER A 243 -26.02 -8.52 21.80
C SER A 243 -24.77 -8.79 20.95
N ILE A 244 -23.59 -8.52 21.50
CA ILE A 244 -22.32 -8.81 20.83
C ILE A 244 -22.18 -10.32 20.60
N ASP A 245 -22.42 -11.15 21.62
CA ASP A 245 -22.34 -12.61 21.50
C ASP A 245 -23.24 -13.16 20.38
N LYS A 246 -24.46 -12.63 20.24
CA LYS A 246 -25.38 -13.00 19.15
C LYS A 246 -24.83 -12.62 17.78
N ALA A 247 -24.31 -11.41 17.62
CA ALA A 247 -23.75 -10.94 16.36
C ALA A 247 -22.52 -11.76 15.96
N VAL A 248 -21.66 -12.07 16.94
CA VAL A 248 -20.49 -12.94 16.78
C VAL A 248 -20.92 -14.33 16.34
N ALA A 249 -21.88 -14.94 17.03
CA ALA A 249 -22.40 -16.28 16.68
C ALA A 249 -23.01 -16.30 15.28
N TYR A 250 -23.74 -15.25 14.89
CA TYR A 250 -24.24 -15.09 13.53
C TYR A 250 -23.08 -15.07 12.53
N LEU A 251 -22.10 -14.18 12.70
CA LEU A 251 -20.98 -14.03 11.77
C LEU A 251 -20.12 -15.30 11.70
N GLU A 252 -19.83 -15.93 12.83
CA GLU A 252 -19.06 -17.16 12.93
C GLU A 252 -19.68 -18.30 12.10
N ARG A 253 -21.01 -18.44 12.14
CA ARG A 253 -21.74 -19.44 11.36
C ARG A 253 -21.69 -19.19 9.85
N HIS A 254 -21.74 -17.92 9.42
CA HIS A 254 -21.82 -17.58 7.99
C HIS A 254 -20.45 -17.31 7.34
N LEU A 255 -19.41 -17.03 8.14
CA LEU A 255 -18.06 -16.71 7.66
C LEU A 255 -17.52 -17.72 6.61
N PRO A 256 -17.67 -19.05 6.77
CA PRO A 256 -17.17 -20.00 5.77
C PRO A 256 -17.89 -19.94 4.42
N SER A 257 -19.14 -19.45 4.39
CA SER A 257 -19.96 -19.34 3.18
C SER A 257 -19.82 -18.00 2.45
N LEU A 258 -19.12 -17.03 3.03
CA LEU A 258 -18.94 -15.72 2.40
C LEU A 258 -18.11 -15.85 1.12
N THR A 259 -18.48 -15.08 0.12
CA THR A 259 -17.86 -15.06 -1.21
C THR A 259 -17.20 -13.71 -1.52
N ASN A 260 -17.64 -12.64 -0.85
CA ASN A 260 -17.13 -11.30 -1.04
C ASN A 260 -15.88 -11.04 -0.18
N PRO A 261 -14.69 -10.78 -0.76
CA PRO A 261 -13.47 -10.45 -0.03
C PRO A 261 -13.65 -9.30 0.97
N TYR A 262 -14.47 -8.30 0.62
CA TYR A 262 -14.78 -7.17 1.50
C TYR A 262 -15.52 -7.60 2.77
N ALA A 263 -16.58 -8.41 2.60
CA ALA A 263 -17.36 -8.94 3.72
C ALA A 263 -16.51 -9.83 4.62
N VAL A 264 -15.65 -10.66 4.02
CA VAL A 264 -14.71 -11.53 4.74
C VAL A 264 -13.72 -10.71 5.56
N ALA A 265 -13.10 -9.69 4.99
CA ALA A 265 -12.12 -8.86 5.69
C ALA A 265 -12.76 -8.09 6.86
N MET A 266 -13.90 -7.45 6.63
CA MET A 266 -14.65 -6.73 7.68
C MET A 266 -15.12 -7.67 8.80
N THR A 267 -15.64 -8.84 8.44
CA THR A 267 -16.04 -9.86 9.42
C THR A 267 -14.84 -10.36 10.20
N SER A 268 -13.70 -10.60 9.54
CA SER A 268 -12.47 -11.05 10.19
C SER A 268 -11.97 -10.04 11.21
N TYR A 269 -12.06 -8.74 10.94
CA TYR A 269 -11.75 -7.69 11.92
C TYR A 269 -12.71 -7.72 13.12
N ALA A 270 -14.02 -7.79 12.88
CA ALA A 270 -15.00 -7.89 13.95
C ALA A 270 -14.78 -9.14 14.83
N MET A 271 -14.39 -10.26 14.22
CA MET A 271 -14.05 -11.50 14.93
C MET A 271 -12.70 -11.42 15.66
N ALA A 272 -11.72 -10.70 15.13
CA ALA A 272 -10.43 -10.47 15.79
C ALA A 272 -10.60 -9.71 17.12
N ASN A 273 -11.54 -8.77 17.19
CA ASN A 273 -11.87 -8.07 18.44
C ASN A 273 -12.40 -8.98 19.56
N GLU A 274 -12.85 -10.20 19.24
CA GLU A 274 -13.25 -11.23 20.20
C GLU A 274 -12.28 -12.42 20.27
N ASN A 275 -11.06 -12.29 19.71
CA ASN A 275 -10.08 -13.37 19.61
C ASN A 275 -10.58 -14.62 18.88
N LYS A 276 -11.52 -14.45 17.94
CA LYS A 276 -12.13 -15.53 17.13
C LYS A 276 -11.81 -15.43 15.64
N MET A 277 -10.77 -14.69 15.28
CA MET A 277 -10.37 -14.53 13.89
C MET A 277 -9.91 -15.86 13.28
N ASN A 278 -10.45 -16.22 12.12
CA ASN A 278 -9.95 -17.35 11.34
C ASN A 278 -9.01 -16.86 10.23
N ARG A 279 -7.69 -16.98 10.46
CA ARG A 279 -6.66 -16.56 9.50
C ARG A 279 -6.78 -17.29 8.16
N GLY A 280 -7.07 -18.59 8.16
CA GLY A 280 -7.20 -19.37 6.93
C GLY A 280 -8.31 -18.88 6.00
N ILE A 281 -9.46 -18.49 6.57
CA ILE A 281 -10.56 -17.90 5.79
C ILE A 281 -10.17 -16.52 5.25
N LEU A 282 -9.52 -15.67 6.05
CA LEU A 282 -9.06 -14.36 5.56
C LEU A 282 -8.09 -14.53 4.38
N TYR A 283 -7.06 -15.37 4.52
CA TYR A 283 -6.03 -15.55 3.48
C TYR A 283 -6.51 -16.22 2.20
N LYS A 284 -7.63 -16.96 2.26
CA LYS A 284 -8.28 -17.51 1.05
C LYS A 284 -8.62 -16.41 0.03
N PHE A 285 -8.83 -15.18 0.48
CA PHE A 285 -9.19 -14.03 -0.35
C PHE A 285 -8.06 -13.00 -0.49
N ALA A 286 -6.86 -13.31 0.00
CA ALA A 286 -5.70 -12.44 -0.17
C ALA A 286 -5.13 -12.54 -1.60
N SER A 287 -4.38 -11.52 -2.01
CA SER A 287 -3.55 -11.58 -3.22
C SER A 287 -2.49 -12.69 -3.11
N PRO A 288 -1.93 -13.17 -4.25
CA PRO A 288 -0.83 -14.14 -4.23
C PRO A 288 0.37 -13.70 -3.38
N GLU A 289 0.65 -12.40 -3.34
CA GLU A 289 1.72 -11.79 -2.55
C GLU A 289 1.34 -11.57 -1.08
N LEU A 290 0.12 -11.94 -0.68
CA LEU A 290 -0.42 -11.82 0.68
C LEU A 290 -0.40 -10.40 1.25
N ASN A 291 -0.43 -9.38 0.38
CA ASN A 291 -0.26 -7.98 0.74
C ASN A 291 -1.54 -7.14 0.56
N HIS A 292 -2.58 -7.64 -0.10
CA HIS A 292 -3.87 -6.94 -0.20
C HIS A 292 -5.04 -7.90 -0.45
N TRP A 293 -6.27 -7.41 -0.27
CA TRP A 293 -7.52 -8.18 -0.46
C TRP A 293 -8.32 -7.63 -1.64
N PRO A 294 -8.08 -8.15 -2.87
CA PRO A 294 -8.71 -7.63 -4.08
C PRO A 294 -10.22 -7.82 -4.05
N THR A 295 -10.96 -6.79 -4.47
CA THR A 295 -12.43 -6.84 -4.58
C THR A 295 -12.87 -6.71 -6.04
N PRO A 296 -13.94 -7.42 -6.47
CA PRO A 296 -14.45 -7.33 -7.85
C PRO A 296 -14.96 -5.92 -8.24
N LYS A 297 -15.30 -5.08 -7.25
CA LYS A 297 -15.85 -3.74 -7.47
C LYS A 297 -14.78 -2.67 -7.75
N GLY A 298 -13.49 -3.02 -7.74
CA GLY A 298 -12.39 -2.14 -8.12
C GLY A 298 -11.55 -1.59 -6.95
N GLY A 299 -10.57 -0.76 -7.29
CA GLY A 299 -9.46 -0.37 -6.40
C GLY A 299 -9.87 0.29 -5.07
N ILE A 300 -10.92 1.14 -5.07
CA ILE A 300 -11.36 1.82 -3.84
C ILE A 300 -11.84 0.82 -2.78
N TYR A 301 -12.66 -0.16 -3.18
CA TYR A 301 -13.16 -1.18 -2.25
C TYR A 301 -12.08 -2.19 -1.85
N THR A 302 -11.07 -2.41 -2.72
CA THR A 302 -9.87 -3.16 -2.37
C THR A 302 -9.08 -2.48 -1.26
N LEU A 303 -8.94 -1.15 -1.29
CA LEU A 303 -8.28 -0.39 -0.21
C LEU A 303 -9.01 -0.57 1.12
N GLU A 304 -10.34 -0.42 1.11
CA GLU A 304 -11.16 -0.61 2.30
C GLU A 304 -11.08 -2.05 2.85
N ALA A 305 -11.23 -3.07 1.99
CA ALA A 305 -11.14 -4.47 2.39
C ALA A 305 -9.75 -4.78 2.99
N THR A 306 -8.70 -4.29 2.33
CA THR A 306 -7.32 -4.44 2.81
C THR A 306 -7.11 -3.73 4.14
N ALA A 307 -7.78 -2.60 4.39
CA ALA A 307 -7.65 -1.87 5.65
C ALA A 307 -8.32 -2.63 6.80
N TYR A 308 -9.50 -3.23 6.56
CA TYR A 308 -10.11 -4.14 7.52
C TYR A 308 -9.24 -5.38 7.78
N ALA A 309 -8.62 -5.95 6.75
CA ALA A 309 -7.70 -7.07 6.92
C ALA A 309 -6.48 -6.67 7.78
N LEU A 310 -5.87 -5.50 7.52
CA LEU A 310 -4.78 -4.98 8.34
C LEU A 310 -5.20 -4.78 9.80
N LEU A 311 -6.37 -4.17 10.05
CA LEU A 311 -6.91 -4.03 11.41
C LEU A 311 -7.11 -5.39 12.10
N ALA A 312 -7.59 -6.40 11.36
CA ALA A 312 -7.74 -7.75 11.88
C ALA A 312 -6.38 -8.37 12.27
N LEU A 313 -5.36 -8.23 11.41
CA LEU A 313 -4.02 -8.75 11.66
C LEU A 313 -3.35 -8.06 12.85
N VAL A 314 -3.45 -6.72 12.92
CA VAL A 314 -2.93 -5.94 14.06
C VAL A 314 -3.62 -6.38 15.35
N LYS A 315 -4.95 -6.55 15.33
CA LYS A 315 -5.71 -6.97 16.51
C LYS A 315 -5.36 -8.39 16.96
N ALA A 316 -5.01 -9.27 16.03
CA ALA A 316 -4.52 -10.62 16.30
C ALA A 316 -3.01 -10.69 16.59
N GLU A 317 -2.33 -9.54 16.74
CA GLU A 317 -0.88 -9.42 16.97
C GLU A 317 -0.03 -10.13 15.89
N ALA A 318 -0.59 -10.32 14.69
CA ALA A 318 0.07 -10.92 13.53
C ALA A 318 0.88 -9.87 12.76
N PHE A 319 1.83 -9.21 13.43
CA PHE A 319 2.56 -8.06 12.87
C PHE A 319 3.43 -8.42 11.66
N GLU A 320 4.02 -9.62 11.62
CA GLU A 320 4.79 -10.09 10.46
C GLU A 320 3.95 -10.18 9.19
N ASP A 321 2.70 -10.62 9.33
CA ASP A 321 1.76 -10.70 8.22
C ASP A 321 1.20 -9.32 7.84
N ALA A 322 1.19 -8.37 8.78
CA ALA A 322 0.74 -7.01 8.55
C ALA A 322 1.78 -6.16 7.79
N LYS A 323 3.08 -6.43 7.93
CA LYS A 323 4.17 -5.67 7.27
C LYS A 323 3.99 -5.53 5.75
N PRO A 324 3.75 -6.61 4.97
CA PRO A 324 3.54 -6.50 3.52
C PRO A 324 2.32 -5.65 3.17
N VAL A 325 1.27 -5.70 3.99
CA VAL A 325 0.02 -4.96 3.78
C VAL A 325 0.24 -3.46 3.97
N VAL A 326 1.00 -3.08 4.99
CA VAL A 326 1.37 -1.68 5.22
C VAL A 326 2.26 -1.15 4.09
N ARG A 327 3.23 -1.95 3.63
CA ARG A 327 4.07 -1.61 2.47
C ARG A 327 3.22 -1.38 1.22
N TRP A 328 2.23 -2.24 0.99
CA TRP A 328 1.32 -2.09 -0.14
C TRP A 328 0.54 -0.78 -0.09
N PHE A 329 0.05 -0.36 1.09
CA PHE A 329 -0.67 0.92 1.20
C PHE A 329 0.15 2.14 0.80
N ASN A 330 1.45 2.15 1.10
CA ASN A 330 2.36 3.20 0.66
C ASN A 330 2.34 3.36 -0.88
N GLU A 331 2.32 2.24 -1.60
CA GLU A 331 2.27 2.24 -3.07
C GLU A 331 0.93 2.73 -3.64
N GLN A 332 -0.13 2.81 -2.82
CA GLN A 332 -1.47 3.19 -3.26
C GLN A 332 -1.84 4.65 -2.97
N GLN A 333 -1.01 5.39 -2.23
CA GLN A 333 -1.32 6.76 -1.84
C GLN A 333 -1.27 7.71 -3.05
N LYS A 334 -2.24 8.61 -3.15
CA LYS A 334 -2.28 9.63 -4.22
C LYS A 334 -1.44 10.86 -3.84
N VAL A 335 -1.15 11.69 -4.84
CA VAL A 335 -0.33 12.92 -4.72
C VAL A 335 -0.89 13.91 -3.67
N ASP A 336 -2.20 13.91 -3.43
CA ASP A 336 -2.86 14.74 -2.43
C ASP A 336 -2.86 14.12 -1.01
N GLY A 337 -2.22 12.96 -0.83
CA GLY A 337 -2.30 12.19 0.41
C GLY A 337 -3.64 11.47 0.61
N GLY A 338 -4.52 11.43 -0.40
CA GLY A 338 -5.78 10.70 -0.33
C GLY A 338 -5.68 9.28 -0.90
N TYR A 339 -6.70 8.47 -0.62
CA TYR A 339 -6.86 7.12 -1.20
C TYR A 339 -8.03 7.05 -2.20
N GLY A 340 -8.40 8.20 -2.77
CA GLY A 340 -9.41 8.32 -3.82
C GLY A 340 -10.87 8.34 -3.38
N SER A 341 -11.20 7.89 -2.16
CA SER A 341 -12.50 8.13 -1.53
C SER A 341 -12.33 8.48 -0.05
N THR A 342 -13.29 9.20 0.52
CA THR A 342 -13.25 9.54 1.95
C THR A 342 -13.25 8.29 2.83
N GLN A 343 -14.09 7.29 2.49
CA GLN A 343 -14.17 6.04 3.25
C GLN A 343 -12.81 5.31 3.23
N ALA A 344 -12.27 5.04 2.04
CA ALA A 344 -10.98 4.36 1.91
C ALA A 344 -9.88 5.11 2.64
N THR A 345 -9.85 6.44 2.51
CA THR A 345 -8.87 7.28 3.21
C THR A 345 -8.97 7.14 4.72
N ILE A 346 -10.17 7.20 5.28
CA ILE A 346 -10.43 7.02 6.73
C ILE A 346 -9.98 5.64 7.20
N MET A 347 -10.36 4.59 6.48
CA MET A 347 -10.07 3.21 6.89
C MET A 347 -8.60 2.88 6.81
N VAL A 348 -7.92 3.28 5.72
CA VAL A 348 -6.48 3.06 5.55
C VAL A 348 -5.70 3.77 6.64
N TYR A 349 -6.01 5.05 6.92
CA TYR A 349 -5.33 5.79 7.97
C TYR A 349 -5.64 5.27 9.38
N GLN A 350 -6.87 4.82 9.64
CA GLN A 350 -7.19 4.12 10.88
C GLN A 350 -6.29 2.88 11.02
N ALA A 351 -6.26 2.00 10.01
CA ALA A 351 -5.51 0.75 10.04
C ALA A 351 -4.00 0.96 10.21
N ILE A 352 -3.42 1.92 9.48
CA ILE A 352 -2.00 2.28 9.58
C ILE A 352 -1.69 2.86 10.97
N SER A 353 -2.55 3.73 11.52
CA SER A 353 -2.34 4.31 12.85
C SER A 353 -2.36 3.25 13.95
N GLU A 354 -3.23 2.25 13.83
CA GLU A 354 -3.29 1.13 14.79
C GLU A 354 -2.07 0.22 14.67
N TYR A 355 -1.63 -0.06 13.44
CA TYR A 355 -0.37 -0.78 13.21
C TYR A 355 0.80 -0.03 13.85
N TRP A 356 0.95 1.27 13.60
CA TRP A 356 2.02 2.08 14.15
C TRP A 356 2.05 2.08 15.69
N SER A 357 0.87 2.24 16.30
CA SER A 357 0.76 2.31 17.76
C SER A 357 0.96 0.97 18.46
N SER A 358 0.78 -0.15 17.75
CA SER A 358 0.77 -1.50 18.33
C SER A 358 2.02 -2.31 17.97
N ALA A 359 2.52 -2.16 16.75
CA ALA A 359 3.70 -2.86 16.27
C ALA A 359 4.95 -2.25 16.93
N LYS A 360 5.59 -3.01 17.81
CA LYS A 360 6.94 -2.68 18.25
C LYS A 360 7.89 -3.07 17.12
N GLU A 361 8.49 -2.10 16.47
CA GLU A 361 9.53 -2.43 15.51
C GLU A 361 10.78 -2.94 16.21
N PRO A 362 11.35 -4.05 15.75
CA PRO A 362 12.64 -4.52 16.25
C PRO A 362 13.72 -3.48 15.92
N GLU A 363 14.80 -3.47 16.71
CA GLU A 363 16.00 -2.70 16.36
C GLU A 363 16.44 -3.06 14.94
N TYR A 364 16.79 -2.04 14.15
CA TYR A 364 17.41 -2.26 12.85
C TYR A 364 18.91 -2.11 13.01
N ASP A 365 19.60 -3.25 13.02
CA ASP A 365 21.06 -3.34 13.00
C ASP A 365 21.44 -4.56 12.16
N LEU A 366 21.64 -4.32 10.87
CA LEU A 366 21.93 -5.34 9.88
C LEU A 366 23.37 -5.19 9.37
N ASN A 367 24.18 -6.21 9.62
CA ASN A 367 25.54 -6.31 9.14
C ASN A 367 25.59 -7.19 7.89
N VAL A 368 26.09 -6.66 6.78
CA VAL A 368 26.23 -7.36 5.50
C VAL A 368 27.69 -7.37 5.07
N ASP A 369 28.25 -8.57 4.94
CA ASP A 369 29.59 -8.80 4.43
C ASP A 369 29.50 -9.27 2.97
N VAL A 370 30.21 -8.60 2.06
CA VAL A 370 30.30 -8.95 0.64
C VAL A 370 31.71 -9.45 0.34
N LEU A 371 31.85 -10.75 0.08
CA LEU A 371 33.10 -11.39 -0.28
C LEU A 371 33.11 -11.81 -1.75
N VAL A 372 33.97 -11.16 -2.52
CA VAL A 372 34.23 -11.54 -3.92
C VAL A 372 35.29 -12.62 -3.95
N GLN A 373 35.06 -13.68 -4.73
CA GLN A 373 36.02 -14.77 -4.92
C GLN A 373 37.40 -14.23 -5.35
N GLY A 374 38.44 -14.54 -4.56
CA GLY A 374 39.82 -14.07 -4.81
C GLY A 374 40.23 -12.79 -4.07
N LYS A 375 39.31 -12.09 -3.39
CA LYS A 375 39.66 -11.05 -2.41
C LYS A 375 39.96 -11.68 -1.05
N ALA A 376 40.97 -11.15 -0.35
CA ALA A 376 41.38 -11.66 0.96
C ALA A 376 40.41 -11.29 2.10
N ASN A 377 39.76 -10.12 2.01
CA ASN A 377 38.85 -9.60 3.04
C ASN A 377 37.49 -9.24 2.44
N PRO A 378 36.39 -9.51 3.17
CA PRO A 378 35.06 -9.05 2.78
C PRO A 378 34.93 -7.53 2.94
N GLU A 379 34.14 -6.91 2.08
CA GLU A 379 33.65 -5.54 2.28
C GLU A 379 32.48 -5.60 3.26
N LYS A 380 32.60 -4.91 4.40
CA LYS A 380 31.60 -4.95 5.47
C LYS A 380 30.75 -3.69 5.44
N TYR A 381 29.44 -3.86 5.49
CA TYR A 381 28.46 -2.79 5.55
C TYR A 381 27.58 -2.97 6.78
N ASN A 382 27.32 -1.88 7.48
CA ASN A 382 26.34 -1.84 8.55
C ASN A 382 25.18 -0.93 8.10
N PHE A 383 23.97 -1.45 8.23
CA PHE A 383 22.73 -0.74 7.99
C PHE A 383 21.96 -0.61 9.29
N ASN A 384 21.57 0.61 9.62
CA ASN A 384 20.79 0.96 10.79
C ASN A 384 19.72 2.01 10.42
N ARG A 385 18.91 2.42 11.39
CA ARG A 385 17.85 3.43 11.18
C ARG A 385 18.34 4.71 10.51
N ASP A 386 19.56 5.15 10.77
CA ASP A 386 20.07 6.43 10.28
C ASP A 386 20.65 6.35 8.86
N ASN A 387 20.99 5.16 8.38
CA ASN A 387 21.75 4.99 7.13
C ASN A 387 21.21 3.92 6.18
N HIS A 388 20.07 3.29 6.48
CA HIS A 388 19.47 2.22 5.68
C HIS A 388 19.21 2.64 4.21
N TYR A 389 18.88 3.92 3.96
CA TYR A 389 18.67 4.46 2.61
C TYR A 389 19.96 4.53 1.76
N ALA A 390 21.14 4.50 2.39
CA ALA A 390 22.40 4.61 1.68
C ALA A 390 22.69 3.33 0.90
N THR A 391 22.83 3.43 -0.42
CA THR A 391 23.28 2.30 -1.24
C THR A 391 24.80 2.21 -1.19
N ARG A 392 25.33 1.05 -0.81
CA ARG A 392 26.76 0.73 -0.84
C ARG A 392 27.08 -0.07 -2.08
N THR A 393 28.12 0.32 -2.82
CA THR A 393 28.44 -0.30 -4.11
C THR A 393 29.88 -0.78 -4.16
N SER A 394 30.06 -2.03 -4.59
CA SER A 394 31.35 -2.62 -4.94
C SER A 394 31.43 -2.82 -6.45
N LYS A 395 32.60 -2.56 -7.03
CA LYS A 395 32.85 -2.82 -8.46
C LYS A 395 33.92 -3.90 -8.62
N ILE A 396 33.65 -4.82 -9.53
CA ILE A 396 34.54 -5.88 -9.98
C ILE A 396 34.77 -5.65 -11.49
N ASN A 397 36.01 -5.76 -11.95
CA ASN A 397 36.37 -5.62 -13.37
C ASN A 397 36.27 -6.95 -14.15
N GLU A 398 35.46 -7.88 -13.66
CA GLU A 398 35.22 -9.20 -14.23
C GLU A 398 33.73 -9.56 -14.08
N ILE A 399 33.31 -10.64 -14.74
CA ILE A 399 31.97 -11.22 -14.65
C ILE A 399 32.05 -12.71 -14.28
N ASN A 400 30.94 -13.28 -13.82
CA ASN A 400 30.82 -14.68 -13.42
C ASN A 400 31.77 -15.11 -12.29
N GLN A 401 32.24 -14.18 -11.47
CA GLN A 401 32.90 -14.51 -10.20
C GLN A 401 31.81 -14.79 -9.16
N ASN A 402 32.04 -15.80 -8.31
CA ASN A 402 31.15 -16.02 -7.17
C ASN A 402 31.31 -14.88 -6.18
N VAL A 403 30.18 -14.36 -5.72
CA VAL A 403 30.12 -13.35 -4.67
C VAL A 403 29.30 -13.96 -3.54
N THR A 404 29.95 -14.14 -2.39
CA THR A 404 29.29 -14.60 -1.17
C THR A 404 28.84 -13.37 -0.40
N VAL A 405 27.55 -13.29 -0.11
CA VAL A 405 26.95 -12.24 0.71
C VAL A 405 26.48 -12.88 2.00
N THR A 406 26.90 -12.31 3.12
CA THR A 406 26.60 -12.85 4.44
C THR A 406 25.96 -11.77 5.28
N ALA A 407 24.74 -12.00 5.72
CA ALA A 407 23.93 -11.04 6.45
C ALA A 407 23.64 -11.55 7.87
N ARG A 408 23.85 -10.68 8.88
CA ARG A 408 23.68 -10.98 10.30
C ARG A 408 23.03 -9.81 11.03
N GLY A 409 22.22 -10.10 12.05
CA GLY A 409 21.51 -9.09 12.83
C GLY A 409 20.05 -8.94 12.40
N SER A 410 19.45 -7.80 12.71
CA SER A 410 18.02 -7.56 12.53
C SER A 410 17.76 -6.46 11.50
N GLY A 411 16.97 -6.77 10.48
CA GLY A 411 16.66 -5.87 9.38
C GLY A 411 16.62 -6.59 8.04
N GLU A 412 16.11 -5.91 7.02
CA GLU A 412 16.04 -6.42 5.66
C GLU A 412 16.97 -5.60 4.76
N ALA A 413 17.68 -6.21 3.81
CA ALA A 413 18.41 -5.49 2.76
C ALA A 413 18.14 -6.07 1.38
N THR A 414 18.41 -5.29 0.34
CA THR A 414 18.35 -5.75 -1.05
C THR A 414 19.74 -5.68 -1.66
N VAL A 415 20.19 -6.80 -2.21
CA VAL A 415 21.42 -6.92 -2.97
C VAL A 415 21.08 -6.96 -4.46
N LYS A 416 21.69 -6.08 -5.23
CA LYS A 416 21.58 -6.05 -6.69
C LYS A 416 22.96 -6.30 -7.31
N MET A 417 23.07 -7.36 -8.10
CA MET A 417 24.24 -7.62 -8.94
C MET A 417 23.90 -7.24 -10.38
N VAL A 418 24.67 -6.29 -10.93
CA VAL A 418 24.56 -5.84 -12.33
C VAL A 418 25.85 -6.18 -13.06
N SER A 419 25.78 -7.16 -13.96
CA SER A 419 26.89 -7.52 -14.83
C SER A 419 26.75 -6.84 -16.19
N LEU A 420 27.78 -6.10 -16.57
CA LEU A 420 27.93 -5.35 -17.80
C LEU A 420 28.91 -6.08 -18.72
N TYR A 421 28.47 -6.40 -19.94
CA TYR A 421 29.30 -7.07 -20.94
C TYR A 421 28.85 -6.71 -22.35
N TYR A 422 29.73 -6.85 -23.33
CA TYR A 422 29.37 -6.68 -24.74
C TYR A 422 28.99 -8.02 -25.34
N ALA A 423 27.86 -8.04 -26.05
CA ALA A 423 27.40 -9.20 -26.80
C ALA A 423 27.15 -8.80 -28.26
N LEU A 424 27.40 -9.74 -29.18
CA LEU A 424 26.89 -9.60 -30.54
C LEU A 424 25.36 -9.57 -30.48
N PRO A 425 24.71 -8.63 -31.19
CA PRO A 425 23.26 -8.63 -31.28
C PRO A 425 22.83 -9.94 -31.92
N LYS A 426 22.19 -10.81 -31.13
CA LYS A 426 21.48 -11.97 -31.68
C LYS A 426 20.21 -11.43 -32.33
N GLN A 427 19.92 -11.82 -33.56
CA GLN A 427 18.54 -11.76 -34.06
C GLN A 427 17.73 -12.67 -33.14
N LYS A 428 17.08 -12.08 -32.13
CA LYS A 428 15.94 -12.73 -31.52
C LYS A 428 14.84 -12.70 -32.57
N GLU A 429 14.25 -13.84 -32.92
CA GLU A 429 12.84 -13.85 -33.32
C GLU A 429 12.10 -13.13 -32.19
N SER A 430 11.72 -11.88 -32.42
CA SER A 430 11.56 -10.94 -31.32
C SER A 430 10.43 -11.35 -30.37
N ASP A 431 10.69 -11.20 -29.08
CA ASP A 431 9.75 -11.17 -27.96
C ASP A 431 8.91 -9.86 -27.93
N CYS A 432 8.95 -9.04 -29.00
CA CYS A 432 8.19 -7.80 -29.11
C CYS A 432 6.71 -8.08 -29.39
N GLN A 433 5.93 -8.31 -28.33
CA GLN A 433 4.50 -8.61 -28.45
C GLN A 433 3.65 -7.36 -28.78
N LYS A 434 4.14 -6.16 -28.43
CA LYS A 434 3.35 -4.92 -28.48
C LYS A 434 3.72 -3.96 -29.59
N PHE A 435 4.82 -4.15 -30.30
CA PHE A 435 5.17 -3.32 -31.45
C PHE A 435 5.65 -4.16 -32.62
N ASN A 436 5.30 -3.75 -33.84
CA ASN A 436 5.95 -4.17 -35.06
C ASN A 436 6.90 -3.06 -35.50
N LEU A 437 8.14 -3.40 -35.83
CA LEU A 437 9.18 -2.44 -36.21
C LEU A 437 9.91 -2.97 -37.45
N SER A 438 9.98 -2.14 -38.49
CA SER A 438 10.75 -2.39 -39.71
C SER A 438 11.71 -1.23 -39.93
N VAL A 439 12.98 -1.55 -40.20
CA VAL A 439 14.04 -0.57 -40.43
C VAL A 439 14.75 -0.90 -41.73
N GLN A 440 14.84 0.07 -42.63
CA GLN A 440 15.51 -0.07 -43.92
C GLN A 440 16.45 1.10 -44.16
N LEU A 441 17.68 0.80 -44.58
CA LEU A 441 18.64 1.80 -45.02
C LEU A 441 18.74 1.77 -46.54
N ILE A 442 18.15 2.77 -47.19
CA ILE A 442 18.02 2.84 -48.65
C ILE A 442 19.09 3.78 -49.19
N PRO A 443 19.97 3.37 -50.11
CA PRO A 443 20.94 4.27 -50.72
C PRO A 443 20.24 5.33 -51.57
N GLU A 444 20.58 6.61 -51.38
CA GLU A 444 20.11 7.70 -52.26
C GLU A 444 21.20 8.21 -53.20
N LYS A 445 22.39 8.46 -52.66
CA LYS A 445 23.52 8.98 -53.45
C LYS A 445 24.83 8.36 -52.97
N ILE A 446 25.61 7.81 -53.90
CA ILE A 446 26.92 7.24 -53.60
C ILE A 446 27.92 7.88 -54.57
N ASP A 447 28.61 8.93 -54.11
CA ASP A 447 29.73 9.55 -54.84
C ASP A 447 31.06 9.16 -54.14
N GLU A 448 32.20 9.45 -54.78
CA GLU A 448 33.53 9.17 -54.23
C GLU A 448 33.78 9.88 -52.88
N ASP A 449 33.21 11.07 -52.68
CA ASP A 449 33.42 11.89 -51.48
C ASP A 449 32.33 11.77 -50.40
N LYS A 450 31.10 11.36 -50.77
CA LYS A 450 29.95 11.32 -49.85
C LYS A 450 28.97 10.21 -50.21
N LYS A 451 28.54 9.47 -49.17
CA LYS A 451 27.47 8.46 -49.26
C LYS A 451 26.27 8.91 -48.44
N ILE A 452 25.14 9.09 -49.09
CA ILE A 452 23.87 9.51 -48.51
C ILE A 452 22.90 8.35 -48.58
N TYR A 453 22.28 8.06 -47.44
CA TYR A 453 21.29 7.01 -47.29
C TYR A 453 20.04 7.57 -46.62
N LYS A 454 18.89 7.11 -47.08
CA LYS A 454 17.60 7.34 -46.45
C LYS A 454 17.29 6.23 -45.47
N LEU A 455 17.18 6.59 -44.20
CA LEU A 455 16.74 5.67 -43.16
C LEU A 455 15.20 5.69 -43.09
N ARG A 456 14.56 4.59 -43.46
CA ARG A 456 13.10 4.41 -43.31
C ARG A 456 12.83 3.55 -42.08
N ILE A 457 12.01 4.07 -41.17
CA ILE A 457 11.60 3.39 -39.95
C ILE A 457 10.06 3.33 -39.96
N GLU A 458 9.50 2.14 -39.90
CA GLU A 458 8.06 1.90 -39.83
C GLU A 458 7.73 1.22 -38.50
N VAL A 459 6.80 1.81 -37.73
CA VAL A 459 6.44 1.35 -36.38
C VAL A 459 4.92 1.21 -36.29
N LEU A 460 4.46 0.11 -35.71
CA LEU A 460 3.05 -0.14 -35.43
C LEU A 460 2.88 -0.67 -34.01
N TYR A 461 2.06 0.01 -33.19
CA TYR A 461 1.65 -0.52 -31.90
C TYR A 461 0.57 -1.60 -32.08
N LYS A 462 0.74 -2.74 -31.42
CA LYS A 462 -0.09 -3.95 -31.57
C LYS A 462 -1.09 -4.03 -30.41
N ASP A 463 -2.07 -3.13 -30.41
CA ASP A 463 -3.18 -3.09 -29.45
C ASP A 463 -4.47 -2.77 -30.21
N LYS A 464 -5.56 -3.46 -29.87
CA LYS A 464 -6.84 -3.34 -30.59
C LYS A 464 -7.78 -2.33 -29.95
N GLU A 465 -7.51 -1.92 -28.72
CA GLU A 465 -8.44 -1.09 -27.94
C GLU A 465 -7.97 0.37 -27.81
N ARG A 466 -6.67 0.63 -28.00
CA ARG A 466 -6.11 1.98 -27.87
C ARG A 466 -4.84 2.18 -28.67
N ASP A 467 -4.56 3.44 -28.97
CA ASP A 467 -3.28 3.88 -29.52
C ASP A 467 -2.16 3.88 -28.47
N ALA A 468 -0.92 3.80 -28.94
CA ALA A 468 0.25 4.01 -28.08
C ALA A 468 0.27 5.45 -27.58
N THR A 469 0.61 5.61 -26.31
CA THR A 469 0.94 6.92 -25.72
C THR A 469 2.34 7.35 -26.17
N MET A 470 2.87 8.43 -25.60
CA MET A 470 4.23 8.92 -25.87
C MET A 470 5.25 7.78 -25.88
N SER A 471 5.80 7.51 -27.06
CA SER A 471 6.72 6.42 -27.35
C SER A 471 8.02 7.01 -27.88
N ILE A 472 9.15 6.38 -27.55
CA ILE A 472 10.49 6.90 -27.89
C ILE A 472 11.15 5.91 -28.85
N LEU A 473 11.70 6.43 -29.95
CA LEU A 473 12.60 5.70 -30.85
C LEU A 473 14.04 6.11 -30.54
N ASP A 474 14.83 5.17 -30.02
CA ASP A 474 16.26 5.36 -29.79
C ASP A 474 17.05 4.79 -30.97
N ILE A 475 17.67 5.67 -31.77
CA ILE A 475 18.31 5.34 -33.04
C ILE A 475 19.82 5.54 -32.91
N GLY A 476 20.56 4.44 -32.78
CA GLY A 476 22.02 4.45 -32.86
C GLY A 476 22.51 4.59 -34.31
N LEU A 477 23.26 5.66 -34.60
CA LEU A 477 23.87 5.87 -35.92
C LEU A 477 25.19 5.09 -36.07
N LEU A 478 25.45 4.62 -37.29
CA LEU A 478 26.74 4.00 -37.64
C LEU A 478 27.88 5.03 -37.53
N THR A 479 29.08 4.56 -37.22
CA THR A 479 30.25 5.43 -37.10
C THR A 479 30.51 6.17 -38.41
N GLY A 480 30.66 7.49 -38.34
CA GLY A 480 30.87 8.35 -39.52
C GLY A 480 29.58 8.84 -40.19
N PHE A 481 28.40 8.36 -39.76
CA PHE A 481 27.12 8.87 -40.22
C PHE A 481 26.62 10.00 -39.30
N THR A 482 25.99 10.99 -39.91
CA THR A 482 25.28 12.07 -39.22
C THR A 482 23.88 12.16 -39.81
N ALA A 483 22.87 12.31 -38.95
CA ALA A 483 21.51 12.53 -39.42
C ALA A 483 21.38 13.90 -40.09
N ASN A 484 20.58 13.98 -41.16
CA ASN A 484 20.21 15.24 -41.76
C ASN A 484 19.16 15.92 -40.87
N THR A 485 19.55 16.99 -40.16
CA THR A 485 18.65 17.67 -39.22
C THR A 485 17.47 18.31 -39.92
N LYS A 486 17.62 18.74 -41.19
CA LYS A 486 16.51 19.34 -41.96
C LYS A 486 15.35 18.38 -42.17
N ASP A 487 15.61 17.08 -42.27
CA ASP A 487 14.57 16.07 -42.42
C ASP A 487 13.92 15.70 -41.07
N LEU A 488 14.56 16.02 -39.95
CA LEU A 488 14.03 15.83 -38.59
C LEU A 488 13.23 17.04 -38.10
N ASP A 489 13.57 18.22 -38.59
CA ASP A 489 12.91 19.50 -38.25
C ASP A 489 11.64 19.76 -39.08
N ALA A 490 11.46 19.02 -40.18
CA ALA A 490 10.30 19.09 -41.08
C ALA A 490 9.14 18.22 -40.59
#